data_AF-A0A971Q4G0-F1
#
_entry.id   AF-A0A971Q4G0-F1
#
_cell.length_a   1.000
_cell.length_b   1.000
_cell.length_c   1.000
_cell.angle_alpha   90.00
_cell.angle_beta   90.00
_cell.angle_gamma   90.00
#
_symmetry.space_group_name_H-M   'P 1'
#
loop_
_entity.id
_entity.type
_entity.pdbx_description
1 polymer ?
#
loop_
_entity_poly.entity_id
_entity_poly.type
_entity_poly.pdbx_seq_one_letter_code
_entity_poly.pdbx_strand_id
1 'polypeptide(L)'
;MHFSVWDILLITLVPAQATLVAYLYQPKWKAFLLSLPIPFTLAVLALGRPVDATNALALLLMVGFTHAVRLLYTRTGVPIIPAIVVSALVYCGAGAMLLPVIPTDGGTFWAAAIGAFAVSAVLYRLTPYRAEPGHRTPLPVWIKYPAIFAVILFLVCIKSWLGGFLTMFPMVGTISAYEARHSLWTICRQMPVFSMPMILMLATLRLAQPELGIGPAIILGWIVFVTGLLPLTWRMWRNDARSSGAVALTETGHARAI
;
A
#
# COMPACT_ATOMS: atom_id res chain seq x y z
N MET A 1 -24.82 -3.05 -13.53
CA MET A 1 -23.96 -2.48 -12.47
C MET A 1 -24.40 -1.05 -12.24
N HIS A 2 -24.80 -0.68 -11.02
CA HIS A 2 -25.02 0.72 -10.67
C HIS A 2 -23.74 1.26 -10.04
N PHE A 3 -23.12 2.25 -10.69
CA PHE A 3 -21.97 2.95 -10.10
C PHE A 3 -22.46 3.88 -9.00
N SER A 4 -21.94 3.69 -7.80
CA SER A 4 -22.16 4.63 -6.69
C SER A 4 -21.28 5.86 -6.86
N VAL A 5 -21.62 6.95 -6.15
CA VAL A 5 -20.76 8.14 -6.06
C VAL A 5 -19.35 7.77 -5.57
N TRP A 6 -19.25 6.81 -4.64
CA TRP A 6 -17.98 6.34 -4.13
C TRP A 6 -17.14 5.57 -5.17
N ASP A 7 -17.78 4.86 -6.10
CA ASP A 7 -17.07 4.23 -7.23
C ASP A 7 -16.46 5.27 -8.15
N ILE A 8 -17.21 6.34 -8.44
CA ILE A 8 -16.73 7.47 -9.27
C ILE A 8 -15.56 8.15 -8.57
N LEU A 9 -15.66 8.41 -7.27
CA LEU A 9 -14.57 8.99 -6.48
C LEU A 9 -13.34 8.07 -6.42
N LEU A 10 -13.52 6.75 -6.29
CA LEU A 10 -12.43 5.79 -6.31
C LEU A 10 -11.69 5.82 -7.67
N ILE A 11 -12.44 5.80 -8.77
CA ILE A 11 -11.91 5.78 -10.14
C ILE A 11 -11.25 7.12 -10.54
N THR A 12 -11.57 8.23 -9.86
CA THR A 12 -11.02 9.56 -10.20
C THR A 12 -9.96 10.05 -9.23
N LEU A 13 -10.20 9.96 -7.91
CA LEU A 13 -9.31 10.48 -6.89
C LEU A 13 -8.07 9.61 -6.68
N VAL A 14 -8.17 8.28 -6.80
CA VAL A 14 -7.01 7.41 -6.62
C VAL A 14 -6.00 7.59 -7.78
N PRO A 15 -6.41 7.65 -9.07
CA PRO A 15 -5.47 8.02 -10.14
C PRO A 15 -4.89 9.43 -9.96
N ALA A 16 -5.68 10.39 -9.47
CA ALA A 16 -5.18 11.73 -9.18
C ALA A 16 -4.12 11.73 -8.06
N GLN A 17 -4.38 11.03 -6.94
CA GLN A 17 -3.42 10.83 -5.85
C GLN A 17 -2.14 10.17 -6.36
N ALA A 18 -2.26 9.08 -7.11
CA ALA A 18 -1.10 8.36 -7.64
C ALA A 18 -0.28 9.23 -8.60
N THR A 19 -0.95 10.02 -9.43
CA THR A 19 -0.30 11.00 -10.32
C THR A 19 0.45 12.03 -9.50
N LEU A 20 -0.19 12.68 -8.53
CA LEU A 20 0.44 13.67 -7.66
C LEU A 20 1.71 13.12 -7.00
N VAL A 21 1.60 11.93 -6.40
CA VAL A 21 2.70 11.22 -5.75
C VAL A 21 3.85 10.99 -6.72
N ALA A 22 3.57 10.59 -7.95
CA ALA A 22 4.60 10.24 -8.92
C ALA A 22 5.47 11.44 -9.35
N TYR A 23 4.90 12.65 -9.33
CA TYR A 23 5.60 13.90 -9.67
C TYR A 23 6.33 14.54 -8.48
N LEU A 24 6.17 14.03 -7.26
CA LEU A 24 6.97 14.47 -6.12
C LEU A 24 8.42 14.05 -6.26
N TYR A 25 9.32 15.02 -6.08
CA TYR A 25 10.77 14.75 -6.12
C TYR A 25 11.28 14.04 -4.89
N GLN A 26 10.89 14.55 -3.72
CA GLN A 26 11.47 14.13 -2.46
C GLN A 26 10.92 12.75 -2.07
N PRO A 27 11.76 11.71 -1.95
CA PRO A 27 11.32 10.35 -1.63
C PRO A 27 10.55 10.27 -0.31
N LYS A 28 10.91 11.12 0.66
CA LYS A 28 10.26 11.21 1.98
C LYS A 28 8.77 11.52 1.89
N TRP A 29 8.42 12.53 1.09
CA TRP A 29 7.02 12.92 0.86
C TRP A 29 6.28 11.92 -0.03
N LYS A 30 6.96 11.36 -1.04
CA LYS A 30 6.40 10.28 -1.86
C LYS A 30 6.00 9.09 -0.98
N ALA A 31 6.89 8.62 -0.11
CA ALA A 31 6.64 7.51 0.81
C ALA A 31 5.51 7.82 1.81
N PHE A 32 5.48 9.04 2.36
CA PHE A 32 4.41 9.46 3.26
C PHE A 32 3.04 9.48 2.57
N LEU A 33 2.91 10.14 1.41
CA LEU A 33 1.64 10.20 0.67
C LEU A 33 1.18 8.83 0.14
N LEU A 34 2.12 7.95 -0.23
CA LEU A 34 1.82 6.56 -0.59
C LEU A 34 1.28 5.76 0.59
N SER A 35 1.63 6.14 1.81
CA SER A 35 1.18 5.45 3.03
C SER A 35 -0.17 5.97 3.51
N LEU A 36 -0.73 7.04 2.92
CA LEU A 36 -2.04 7.53 3.33
C LEU A 36 -3.14 6.57 2.84
N PRO A 37 -4.06 6.13 3.72
CA PRO A 37 -5.08 5.13 3.40
C PRO A 37 -6.28 5.73 2.63
N ILE A 38 -6.02 6.64 1.70
CA ILE A 38 -7.04 7.23 0.82
C ILE A 38 -7.67 6.15 -0.08
N PRO A 39 -6.91 5.27 -0.77
CA PRO A 39 -7.52 4.22 -1.59
C PRO A 39 -8.35 3.25 -0.75
N PHE A 40 -7.85 2.88 0.44
CA PHE A 40 -8.58 2.06 1.40
C PHE A 40 -9.91 2.70 1.80
N THR A 41 -9.90 3.99 2.18
CA THR A 41 -11.08 4.72 2.62
C THR A 41 -12.15 4.75 1.52
N LEU A 42 -11.77 5.11 0.30
CA LEU A 42 -12.68 5.15 -0.84
C LEU A 42 -13.21 3.75 -1.19
N ALA A 43 -12.37 2.70 -1.10
CA ALA A 43 -12.78 1.34 -1.37
C ALA A 43 -13.77 0.80 -0.33
N VAL A 44 -13.55 1.08 0.97
CA VAL A 44 -14.48 0.73 2.05
C VAL A 44 -15.83 1.40 1.83
N LEU A 45 -15.84 2.69 1.48
CA LEU A 45 -17.07 3.42 1.18
C LEU A 45 -17.77 2.91 -0.09
N ALA A 46 -17.01 2.55 -1.13
CA ALA A 46 -17.53 2.00 -2.39
C ALA A 46 -18.06 0.56 -2.26
N LEU A 47 -17.54 -0.21 -1.31
CA LEU A 47 -18.08 -1.52 -0.96
C LEU A 47 -19.35 -1.40 -0.11
N GLY A 48 -19.39 -0.43 0.81
CA GLY A 48 -20.52 -0.23 1.72
C GLY A 48 -20.75 -1.40 2.67
N ARG A 49 -19.70 -2.17 2.97
CA ARG A 49 -19.75 -3.35 3.86
C ARG A 49 -18.94 -3.09 5.14
N PRO A 50 -19.31 -3.72 6.26
CA PRO A 50 -18.50 -3.68 7.47
C PRO A 50 -17.08 -4.22 7.23
N VAL A 51 -16.12 -3.71 8.00
CA VAL A 51 -14.77 -4.26 8.02
C VAL A 51 -14.80 -5.63 8.67
N ASP A 52 -14.22 -6.62 7.99
CA ASP A 52 -14.19 -8.01 8.42
C ASP A 52 -12.80 -8.65 8.20
N ALA A 53 -12.71 -9.96 8.42
CA ALA A 53 -11.48 -10.73 8.28
C ALA A 53 -10.82 -10.61 6.90
N THR A 54 -11.61 -10.43 5.84
CA THR A 54 -11.09 -10.30 4.48
C THR A 54 -10.27 -9.03 4.31
N ASN A 55 -10.64 -7.91 4.96
CA ASN A 55 -9.83 -6.69 4.97
C ASN A 55 -8.46 -6.90 5.64
N ALA A 56 -8.43 -7.65 6.74
CA ALA A 56 -7.18 -7.95 7.44
C ALA A 56 -6.29 -8.89 6.62
N LEU A 57 -6.86 -9.95 6.02
CA LEU A 57 -6.13 -10.86 5.12
C LEU A 57 -5.65 -10.15 3.84
N ALA A 58 -6.37 -9.13 3.38
CA ALA A 58 -5.98 -8.34 2.21
C ALA A 58 -4.60 -7.67 2.40
N LEU A 59 -4.21 -7.33 3.63
CA LEU A 59 -2.88 -6.82 3.95
C LEU A 59 -1.79 -7.87 3.68
N LEU A 60 -2.05 -9.14 4.01
CA LEU A 60 -1.13 -10.24 3.71
C LEU A 60 -0.99 -10.44 2.20
N LEU A 61 -2.10 -10.41 1.46
CA LEU A 61 -2.07 -10.47 0.00
C LEU A 61 -1.34 -9.26 -0.61
N MET A 62 -1.47 -8.08 -0.02
CA MET A 62 -0.82 -6.85 -0.52
C MET A 62 0.70 -6.94 -0.35
N VAL A 63 1.15 -7.40 0.82
CA VAL A 63 2.56 -7.70 1.07
C VAL A 63 3.04 -8.78 0.09
N GLY A 64 2.29 -9.86 -0.04
CA GLY A 64 2.55 -10.96 -0.97
C GLY A 64 2.71 -10.48 -2.42
N PHE A 65 1.80 -9.61 -2.90
CA PHE A 65 1.87 -8.97 -4.21
C PHE A 65 3.21 -8.26 -4.41
N THR A 66 3.62 -7.39 -3.47
CA THR A 66 4.86 -6.63 -3.66
C THR A 66 6.10 -7.53 -3.69
N HIS A 67 6.12 -8.58 -2.87
CA HIS A 67 7.20 -9.56 -2.89
C HIS A 67 7.17 -10.45 -4.15
N ALA A 68 5.99 -10.79 -4.66
CA ALA A 68 5.82 -11.54 -5.91
C ALA A 68 6.36 -10.75 -7.11
N VAL A 69 6.01 -9.46 -7.23
CA VAL A 69 6.55 -8.58 -8.28
C VAL A 69 8.08 -8.52 -8.20
N ARG A 70 8.63 -8.33 -6.99
CA ARG A 70 10.09 -8.30 -6.79
C ARG A 70 10.73 -9.62 -7.20
N LEU A 71 10.19 -10.77 -6.77
CA LEU A 71 10.74 -12.08 -7.07
C LEU A 71 10.72 -12.36 -8.58
N LEU A 72 9.57 -12.12 -9.24
CA LEU A 72 9.43 -12.30 -10.68
C LEU A 72 10.40 -11.41 -11.46
N TYR A 73 10.49 -10.13 -11.12
CA TYR A 73 11.35 -9.19 -11.84
C TYR A 73 12.84 -9.46 -11.59
N THR A 74 13.26 -9.54 -10.33
CA THR A 74 14.68 -9.58 -9.97
C THR A 74 15.32 -10.96 -10.02
N ARG A 75 14.55 -12.04 -9.76
CA ARG A 75 15.11 -13.40 -9.69
C ARG A 75 14.82 -14.24 -10.93
N THR A 76 13.66 -14.06 -11.56
CA THR A 76 13.32 -14.78 -12.79
C THR A 76 13.57 -13.98 -14.07
N GLY A 77 13.89 -12.68 -13.95
CA GLY A 77 14.18 -11.82 -15.10
C GLY A 77 12.96 -11.47 -15.96
N VAL A 78 11.75 -11.76 -15.49
CA VAL A 78 10.50 -11.44 -16.19
C VAL A 78 10.38 -9.91 -16.31
N PRO A 79 9.99 -9.35 -17.46
CA PRO A 79 9.78 -7.90 -17.58
C PRO A 79 8.77 -7.37 -16.54
N ILE A 80 8.97 -6.14 -16.08
CA ILE A 80 8.24 -5.60 -14.92
C ILE A 80 6.71 -5.55 -15.13
N ILE A 81 6.23 -5.25 -16.34
CA ILE A 81 4.79 -5.16 -16.63
C ILE A 81 4.11 -6.54 -16.49
N PRO A 82 4.58 -7.62 -17.17
CA PRO A 82 4.09 -8.98 -16.92
C PRO A 82 4.17 -9.40 -15.45
N ALA A 83 5.25 -9.06 -14.74
CA ALA A 83 5.38 -9.40 -13.31
C ALA A 83 4.29 -8.74 -12.46
N ILE A 84 3.95 -7.48 -12.75
CA ILE A 84 2.84 -6.75 -12.09
C ILE A 84 1.50 -7.40 -12.43
N VAL A 85 1.23 -7.68 -13.72
CA VAL A 85 -0.03 -8.27 -14.18
C VAL A 85 -0.25 -9.64 -13.53
N VAL A 86 0.75 -10.53 -13.58
CA VAL A 86 0.66 -11.86 -12.96
C VAL A 86 0.42 -11.75 -11.46
N SER A 87 1.17 -10.88 -10.76
CA SER A 87 1.01 -10.71 -9.31
C SER A 87 -0.37 -10.14 -8.95
N ALA A 88 -0.90 -9.21 -9.76
CA ALA A 88 -2.23 -8.63 -9.58
C ALA A 88 -3.33 -9.67 -9.82
N LEU A 89 -3.18 -10.51 -10.85
CA LEU A 89 -4.12 -11.60 -11.13
C LEU A 89 -4.10 -12.65 -10.02
N VAL A 90 -2.92 -13.01 -9.49
CA VAL A 90 -2.79 -13.90 -8.33
C VAL A 90 -3.47 -13.29 -7.10
N TYR A 91 -3.27 -12.00 -6.85
CA TYR A 91 -3.97 -11.29 -5.76
C TYR A 91 -5.48 -11.38 -5.93
N CYS A 92 -6.01 -10.99 -7.09
CA CYS A 92 -7.45 -10.97 -7.35
C CYS A 92 -8.05 -12.37 -7.32
N GLY A 93 -7.36 -13.36 -7.90
CA GLY A 93 -7.77 -14.76 -7.88
C GLY A 93 -7.81 -15.32 -6.47
N ALA A 94 -6.75 -15.11 -5.68
CA ALA A 94 -6.71 -15.54 -4.28
C ALA A 94 -7.81 -14.87 -3.46
N GLY A 95 -8.02 -13.56 -3.62
CA GLY A 95 -9.10 -12.84 -2.95
C GLY A 95 -10.49 -13.40 -3.32
N ALA A 96 -10.75 -13.63 -4.60
CA ALA A 96 -12.02 -14.19 -5.06
C ALA A 96 -12.27 -15.62 -4.59
N MET A 97 -11.22 -16.45 -4.50
CA MET A 97 -11.32 -17.82 -3.99
C MET A 97 -11.47 -17.88 -2.47
N LEU A 98 -10.84 -16.96 -1.74
CA LEU A 98 -10.91 -16.91 -0.28
C LEU A 98 -12.19 -16.25 0.22
N LEU A 99 -12.74 -15.26 -0.49
CA LEU A 99 -13.94 -14.53 -0.08
C LEU A 99 -15.12 -15.43 0.35
N PRO A 100 -15.53 -16.47 -0.42
CA PRO A 100 -16.65 -17.32 -0.01
C PRO A 100 -16.31 -18.29 1.13
N VAL A 101 -15.03 -18.50 1.45
CA VAL A 101 -14.56 -19.50 2.44
C VAL A 101 -14.29 -18.86 3.80
N ILE A 102 -13.84 -17.60 3.83
CA ILE A 102 -13.44 -16.93 5.07
C ILE A 102 -14.67 -16.49 5.87
N PRO A 103 -14.82 -16.96 7.11
CA PRO A 103 -15.88 -16.50 8.00
C PRO A 103 -15.75 -15.00 8.32
N THR A 104 -16.87 -14.30 8.41
CA THR A 104 -16.94 -12.86 8.71
C THR A 104 -17.08 -12.55 10.20
N ASP A 105 -16.85 -13.54 11.07
CA ASP A 105 -16.97 -13.39 12.52
C ASP A 105 -15.79 -12.59 13.14
N GLY A 106 -15.96 -12.18 14.39
CA GLY A 106 -14.94 -11.42 15.11
C GLY A 106 -13.65 -12.21 15.38
N GLY A 107 -13.75 -13.51 15.68
CA GLY A 107 -12.60 -14.35 15.97
C GLY A 107 -11.68 -14.49 14.76
N THR A 108 -12.25 -14.78 13.59
CA THR A 108 -11.49 -14.86 12.33
C THR A 108 -10.82 -13.54 11.99
N PHE A 109 -11.49 -12.40 12.24
CA PHE A 109 -10.90 -11.07 12.06
C PHE A 109 -9.66 -10.87 12.95
N TRP A 110 -9.77 -11.13 14.26
CA TRP A 110 -8.65 -10.91 15.17
C TRP A 110 -7.49 -11.86 14.91
N ALA A 111 -7.77 -13.12 14.55
CA ALA A 111 -6.74 -14.07 14.13
C ALA A 111 -6.00 -13.59 12.87
N ALA A 112 -6.73 -13.12 11.86
CA ALA A 112 -6.15 -12.55 10.65
C ALA A 112 -5.35 -11.27 10.94
N ALA A 113 -5.85 -10.39 11.80
CA ALA A 113 -5.18 -9.14 12.18
C ALA A 113 -3.87 -9.40 12.93
N ILE A 114 -3.88 -10.30 13.92
CA ILE A 114 -2.67 -10.70 14.67
C ILE A 114 -1.66 -11.36 13.72
N GLY A 115 -2.12 -12.27 12.86
CA GLY A 115 -1.28 -12.92 11.84
C GLY A 115 -0.65 -11.91 10.89
N ALA A 116 -1.44 -10.98 10.36
CA ALA A 116 -0.96 -9.90 9.50
C ALA A 116 0.05 -9.00 10.21
N PHE A 117 -0.16 -8.71 11.49
CA PHE A 117 0.76 -7.90 12.29
C PHE A 117 2.08 -8.63 12.51
N ALA A 118 2.03 -9.90 12.91
CA ALA A 118 3.21 -10.73 13.13
C ALA A 118 4.05 -10.85 11.85
N VAL A 119 3.42 -11.17 10.71
CA VAL A 119 4.09 -11.25 9.40
C VAL A 119 4.71 -9.90 9.03
N SER A 120 3.98 -8.79 9.19
CA SER A 120 4.50 -7.46 8.89
C SER A 120 5.68 -7.09 9.81
N ALA A 121 5.60 -7.39 11.10
CA ALA A 121 6.67 -7.12 12.05
C ALA A 121 7.94 -7.96 11.73
N VAL A 122 7.76 -9.24 11.40
CA VAL A 122 8.86 -10.12 10.97
C VAL A 122 9.49 -9.61 9.67
N LEU A 123 8.70 -9.31 8.65
CA LEU A 123 9.21 -8.80 7.37
C LEU A 123 9.89 -7.44 7.52
N TYR A 124 9.37 -6.55 8.37
CA TYR A 124 10.01 -5.28 8.67
C TYR A 124 11.41 -5.48 9.29
N ARG A 125 11.56 -6.47 10.18
CA ARG A 125 12.87 -6.82 10.76
C ARG A 125 13.80 -7.49 9.75
N LEU A 126 13.28 -8.37 8.89
CA LEU A 126 14.05 -9.12 7.89
C LEU A 126 14.41 -8.29 6.65
N THR A 127 13.78 -7.13 6.45
CA THR A 127 14.03 -6.25 5.30
C THR A 127 14.76 -4.98 5.77
N PRO A 128 16.09 -5.03 5.98
CA PRO A 128 16.86 -3.88 6.42
C PRO A 128 16.80 -2.72 5.43
N TYR A 129 17.13 -1.52 5.90
CA TYR A 129 17.25 -0.35 5.03
C TYR A 129 18.33 -0.58 3.98
N ARG A 130 18.04 -0.16 2.74
CA ARG A 130 19.00 -0.10 1.65
C ARG A 130 18.89 1.27 1.00
N ALA A 131 20.01 1.95 0.82
CA ALA A 131 20.05 3.16 0.02
C ALA A 131 19.81 2.78 -1.44
N GLU A 132 18.69 3.23 -2.00
CA GLU A 132 18.35 3.06 -3.42
C GLU A 132 18.14 4.45 -4.05
N PRO A 133 18.51 4.64 -5.32
CA PRO A 133 18.44 5.95 -5.96
C PRO A 133 17.00 6.46 -6.04
N GLY A 134 16.81 7.74 -5.73
CA GLY A 134 15.51 8.40 -5.93
C GLY A 134 15.22 8.55 -7.43
N HIS A 135 14.01 8.17 -7.86
CA HIS A 135 13.60 8.27 -9.26
C HIS A 135 12.33 9.13 -9.42
N ARG A 136 12.41 10.14 -10.30
CA ARG A 136 11.21 10.78 -10.85
C ARG A 136 10.79 10.02 -12.08
N THR A 137 9.49 9.83 -12.21
CA THR A 137 8.89 9.23 -13.39
C THR A 137 9.17 10.04 -14.66
N PRO A 138 9.63 9.41 -15.75
CA PRO A 138 9.68 10.06 -17.06
C PRO A 138 8.33 9.96 -17.79
N LEU A 139 7.39 9.15 -17.27
CA LEU A 139 6.10 8.91 -17.94
C LEU A 139 5.21 10.16 -17.86
N PRO A 140 4.66 10.61 -19.00
CA PRO A 140 3.72 11.71 -19.01
C PRO A 140 2.42 11.43 -18.24
N VAL A 141 1.81 12.49 -17.68
CA VAL A 141 0.54 12.42 -16.94
C VAL A 141 -0.55 11.72 -17.75
N TRP A 142 -0.65 12.04 -19.05
CA TRP A 142 -1.70 11.55 -19.94
C TRP A 142 -1.59 10.05 -20.28
N ILE A 143 -0.48 9.39 -19.96
CA ILE A 143 -0.38 7.92 -20.07
C ILE A 143 -0.67 7.28 -18.72
N LYS A 144 -0.11 7.85 -17.66
CA LYS A 144 -0.20 7.29 -16.31
C LYS A 144 -1.59 7.34 -15.73
N TYR A 145 -2.25 8.49 -15.83
CA TYR A 145 -3.58 8.65 -15.27
C TYR A 145 -4.56 7.66 -15.92
N PRO A 146 -4.63 7.52 -17.26
CA PRO A 146 -5.48 6.49 -17.89
C PRO A 146 -5.09 5.06 -17.53
N ALA A 147 -3.81 4.75 -17.36
CA ALA A 147 -3.39 3.41 -16.96
C ALA A 147 -3.91 3.05 -15.55
N ILE A 148 -3.78 3.95 -14.58
CA ILE A 148 -4.29 3.74 -13.21
C ILE A 148 -5.82 3.71 -13.20
N PHE A 149 -6.44 4.63 -13.95
CA PHE A 149 -7.89 4.65 -14.15
C PHE A 149 -8.39 3.30 -14.68
N ALA A 150 -7.74 2.71 -15.69
CA ALA A 150 -8.12 1.43 -16.26
C ALA A 150 -8.01 0.28 -15.24
N VAL A 151 -6.93 0.26 -14.45
CA VAL A 151 -6.75 -0.72 -13.36
C VAL A 151 -7.88 -0.60 -12.34
N ILE A 152 -8.22 0.63 -11.91
CA ILE A 152 -9.24 0.83 -10.88
C ILE A 152 -10.65 0.59 -11.41
N LEU A 153 -10.92 0.99 -12.66
CA LEU A 153 -12.17 0.65 -13.32
C LEU A 153 -12.37 -0.86 -13.39
N PHE A 154 -11.33 -1.60 -13.78
CA PHE A 154 -11.36 -3.07 -13.75
C PHE A 154 -11.66 -3.61 -12.36
N LEU A 155 -11.00 -3.09 -11.31
CA LEU A 155 -11.24 -3.50 -9.93
C LEU A 155 -12.68 -3.20 -9.47
N VAL A 156 -13.25 -2.07 -9.87
CA VAL A 156 -14.65 -1.73 -9.57
C VAL A 156 -15.60 -2.69 -10.28
N CYS A 157 -15.30 -3.11 -11.51
CA CYS A 157 -16.09 -4.12 -12.21
C CYS A 157 -16.10 -5.48 -11.50
N ILE A 158 -15.01 -5.84 -10.82
CA ILE A 158 -14.89 -7.12 -10.07
C ILE A 158 -15.04 -6.97 -8.55
N LYS A 159 -15.46 -5.80 -8.04
CA LYS A 159 -15.48 -5.51 -6.59
C LYS A 159 -16.34 -6.47 -5.79
N SER A 160 -17.43 -6.96 -6.38
CA SER A 160 -18.34 -7.91 -5.73
C SER A 160 -17.67 -9.27 -5.49
N TRP A 161 -16.70 -9.64 -6.33
CA TRP A 161 -15.93 -10.87 -6.21
C TRP A 161 -14.76 -10.74 -5.24
N LEU A 162 -14.29 -9.52 -4.99
CA LEU A 162 -13.16 -9.28 -4.09
C LEU A 162 -13.61 -8.94 -2.65
N GLY A 163 -14.78 -8.32 -2.46
CA GLY A 163 -15.21 -7.94 -1.11
C GLY A 163 -14.16 -7.08 -0.40
N GLY A 164 -13.85 -7.39 0.87
CA GLY A 164 -12.84 -6.65 1.63
C GLY A 164 -11.41 -6.75 1.07
N PHE A 165 -11.11 -7.74 0.22
CA PHE A 165 -9.81 -7.82 -0.47
C PHE A 165 -9.55 -6.62 -1.38
N LEU A 166 -10.59 -6.01 -1.96
CA LEU A 166 -10.43 -4.81 -2.77
C LEU A 166 -9.74 -3.67 -2.01
N THR A 167 -9.99 -3.57 -0.69
CA THR A 167 -9.61 -2.41 0.12
C THR A 167 -8.10 -2.26 0.31
N MET A 168 -7.34 -3.34 0.19
CA MET A 168 -5.89 -3.34 0.24
C MET A 168 -5.27 -3.75 -1.09
N PHE A 169 -6.06 -3.78 -2.18
CA PHE A 169 -5.46 -3.96 -3.50
C PHE A 169 -4.47 -2.81 -3.72
N PRO A 170 -3.23 -3.10 -4.17
CA PRO A 170 -2.19 -2.10 -4.33
C PRO A 170 -2.44 -1.23 -5.57
N MET A 171 -3.54 -0.46 -5.59
CA MET A 171 -4.00 0.34 -6.74
C MET A 171 -2.88 1.27 -7.22
N VAL A 172 -2.33 2.06 -6.31
CA VAL A 172 -1.17 2.93 -6.57
C VAL A 172 0.11 2.12 -6.70
N GLY A 173 0.20 0.98 -6.01
CA GLY A 173 1.36 0.08 -6.00
C GLY A 173 1.66 -0.58 -7.33
N THR A 174 0.66 -0.85 -8.17
CA THR A 174 0.86 -1.42 -9.53
C THR A 174 1.75 -0.53 -10.40
N ILE A 175 1.43 0.76 -10.50
CA ILE A 175 2.26 1.73 -11.24
C ILE A 175 3.51 2.10 -10.46
N SER A 176 3.43 2.22 -9.13
CA SER A 176 4.61 2.51 -8.31
C SER A 176 5.68 1.44 -8.45
N ALA A 177 5.30 0.16 -8.60
CA ALA A 177 6.25 -0.92 -8.87
C ALA A 177 6.94 -0.78 -10.23
N TYR A 178 6.24 -0.31 -11.26
CA TYR A 178 6.84 0.00 -12.56
C TYR A 178 7.84 1.16 -12.46
N GLU A 179 7.44 2.24 -11.77
CA GLU A 179 8.28 3.43 -11.61
C GLU A 179 9.51 3.17 -10.73
N ALA A 180 9.34 2.38 -9.68
CA ALA A 180 10.38 2.02 -8.73
C ALA A 180 10.99 0.64 -9.03
N ARG A 181 11.00 0.20 -10.29
CA ARG A 181 11.63 -1.08 -10.68
C ARG A 181 13.11 -1.16 -10.26
N HIS A 182 13.78 0.00 -10.12
CA HIS A 182 15.15 0.13 -9.62
C HIS A 182 15.24 0.30 -8.08
N SER A 183 14.10 0.33 -7.39
CA SER A 183 13.98 0.54 -5.94
C SER A 183 12.87 -0.33 -5.31
N LEU A 184 12.68 -1.54 -5.84
CA LEU A 184 11.62 -2.46 -5.38
C LEU A 184 11.85 -2.92 -3.94
N TRP A 185 13.10 -2.93 -3.46
CA TRP A 185 13.40 -3.25 -2.08
C TRP A 185 12.78 -2.23 -1.12
N THR A 186 12.90 -0.94 -1.44
CA THR A 186 12.28 0.14 -0.69
C THR A 186 10.75 -0.01 -0.65
N ILE A 187 10.12 -0.37 -1.77
CA ILE A 187 8.68 -0.64 -1.80
C ILE A 187 8.32 -1.82 -0.90
N CYS A 188 9.02 -2.95 -1.01
CA CYS A 188 8.77 -4.13 -0.19
C CYS A 188 8.93 -3.84 1.30
N ARG A 189 9.85 -2.95 1.69
CA ARG A 189 10.03 -2.54 3.08
C ARG A 189 8.95 -1.57 3.56
N GLN A 190 8.45 -0.70 2.68
CA GLN A 190 7.40 0.26 3.00
C GLN A 190 6.06 -0.43 3.28
N MET A 191 5.76 -1.55 2.61
CA MET A 191 4.49 -2.26 2.80
C MET A 191 4.28 -2.74 4.24
N PRO A 192 5.22 -3.44 4.91
CA PRO A 192 5.10 -3.74 6.33
C PRO A 192 4.94 -2.51 7.24
N VAL A 193 5.63 -1.41 6.93
CA VAL A 193 5.53 -0.14 7.69
C VAL A 193 4.12 0.46 7.58
N PHE A 194 3.47 0.32 6.43
CA PHE A 194 2.08 0.71 6.22
C PHE A 194 1.10 -0.28 6.87
N SER A 195 1.35 -1.59 6.75
CA SER A 195 0.47 -2.64 7.26
C SER A 195 0.27 -2.56 8.78
N MET A 196 1.33 -2.31 9.55
CA MET A 196 1.25 -2.23 11.02
C MET A 196 0.23 -1.19 11.53
N PRO A 197 0.30 0.11 11.17
CA PRO A 197 -0.72 1.09 11.55
C PRO A 197 -2.06 0.84 10.86
N MET A 198 -2.08 0.24 9.65
CA MET A 198 -3.36 -0.15 9.04
C MET A 198 -4.12 -1.17 9.87
N ILE A 199 -3.45 -2.14 10.49
CA ILE A 199 -4.11 -3.12 11.35
C ILE A 199 -4.79 -2.45 12.53
N LEU A 200 -4.16 -1.42 13.12
CA LEU A 200 -4.75 -0.63 14.20
C LEU A 200 -5.99 0.14 13.73
N MET A 201 -5.93 0.71 12.51
CA MET A 201 -7.10 1.34 11.89
C MET A 201 -8.22 0.31 11.63
N LEU A 202 -7.92 -0.87 11.09
CA LEU A 202 -8.92 -1.93 10.87
C LEU A 202 -9.58 -2.37 12.19
N ALA A 203 -8.78 -2.55 13.24
CA ALA A 203 -9.28 -2.87 14.58
C ALA A 203 -10.22 -1.79 15.11
N THR A 204 -9.86 -0.51 14.90
CA THR A 204 -10.68 0.63 15.28
C THR A 204 -12.00 0.64 14.52
N LEU A 205 -11.97 0.43 13.20
CA LEU A 205 -13.19 0.35 12.38
C LEU A 205 -14.07 -0.82 12.83
N ARG A 206 -13.48 -2.00 13.08
CA ARG A 206 -14.22 -3.19 13.51
C ARG A 206 -14.98 -2.96 14.83
N LEU A 207 -14.37 -2.24 15.76
CA LEU A 207 -14.94 -1.94 17.07
C LEU A 207 -15.95 -0.77 17.02
N ALA A 208 -15.69 0.26 16.22
CA ALA A 208 -16.49 1.47 16.19
C ALA A 208 -17.71 1.40 15.24
N GLN A 209 -17.63 0.61 14.16
CA GLN A 209 -18.68 0.54 13.14
C GLN A 209 -20.06 0.13 13.66
N PRO A 210 -20.20 -0.87 14.57
CA PRO A 210 -21.52 -1.29 15.06
C PRO A 210 -22.30 -0.17 15.76
N GLU A 211 -21.59 0.71 16.49
CA GLU A 211 -22.20 1.77 17.30
C GLU A 211 -22.30 3.11 16.57
N LEU A 212 -21.32 3.45 15.74
CA LEU A 212 -21.19 4.79 15.14
C LEU A 212 -21.44 4.82 13.63
N GLY A 213 -21.58 3.66 12.99
CA GLY A 213 -21.61 3.53 11.54
C GLY A 213 -20.25 3.78 10.88
N ILE A 214 -20.23 3.70 9.54
CA ILE A 214 -18.99 3.68 8.74
C ILE A 214 -18.22 5.01 8.74
N GLY A 215 -18.93 6.14 8.70
CA GLY A 215 -18.32 7.47 8.55
C GLY A 215 -17.46 7.86 9.77
N PRO A 216 -18.04 7.98 10.98
CA PRO A 216 -17.28 8.29 12.18
C PRO A 216 -16.20 7.24 12.50
N ALA A 217 -16.47 5.96 12.24
CA ALA A 217 -15.48 4.89 12.43
C ALA A 217 -14.24 5.07 11.53
N ILE A 218 -14.41 5.53 10.28
CA ILE A 218 -13.30 5.89 9.39
C ILE A 218 -12.49 7.04 9.98
N ILE A 219 -13.13 8.09 10.49
CA ILE A 219 -12.44 9.25 11.08
C ILE A 219 -11.59 8.82 12.29
N LEU A 220 -12.16 8.02 13.19
CA LEU A 220 -11.43 7.46 14.33
C LEU A 220 -10.27 6.57 13.88
N GLY A 221 -10.51 5.72 12.87
CA GLY A 221 -9.48 4.89 12.26
C GLY A 221 -8.33 5.70 11.67
N TRP A 222 -8.60 6.82 11.02
CA TRP A 222 -7.58 7.74 10.50
C TRP A 222 -6.71 8.34 11.61
N ILE A 223 -7.33 8.74 12.74
CA ILE A 223 -6.58 9.25 13.89
C ILE A 223 -5.62 8.17 14.42
N VAL A 224 -6.10 6.95 14.59
CA VAL A 224 -5.28 5.81 15.03
C VAL A 224 -4.19 5.45 14.01
N PHE A 225 -4.51 5.50 12.72
CA PHE A 225 -3.55 5.25 11.65
C PHE A 225 -2.41 6.26 11.67
N VAL A 226 -2.74 7.56 11.68
CA VAL A 226 -1.75 8.65 11.62
C VAL A 226 -0.89 8.65 12.88
N THR A 227 -1.48 8.45 14.06
CA THR A 227 -0.72 8.35 15.31
C THR A 227 0.24 7.16 15.32
N GLY A 228 -0.13 6.03 14.70
CA GLY A 228 0.77 4.89 14.51
C GLY A 228 1.84 5.10 13.42
N LEU A 229 1.51 5.80 12.33
CA LEU A 229 2.40 6.04 11.20
C LEU A 229 3.49 7.07 11.53
N LEU A 230 3.14 8.17 12.21
CA LEU A 230 4.04 9.30 12.44
C LEU A 230 5.36 8.91 13.13
N PRO A 231 5.38 8.11 14.22
CA PRO A 231 6.63 7.69 14.84
C PRO A 231 7.53 6.87 13.91
N LEU A 232 6.92 6.01 13.07
CA LEU A 232 7.65 5.18 12.12
C LEU A 232 8.27 6.05 11.01
N THR A 233 7.48 6.94 10.41
CA THR A 233 7.96 7.88 9.39
C THR A 233 9.04 8.81 9.94
N TRP A 234 8.86 9.34 11.15
CA TRP A 234 9.84 10.24 11.78
C TRP A 234 11.18 9.55 12.05
N ARG A 235 11.15 8.30 12.54
CA ARG A 235 12.36 7.48 12.72
C ARG A 235 13.09 7.25 11.39
N MET A 236 12.36 6.94 10.32
CA MET A 236 12.95 6.76 8.99
C MET A 236 13.65 8.04 8.51
N TRP A 237 12.99 9.20 8.63
CA TRP A 237 13.56 10.46 8.17
C TRP A 237 14.81 10.91 8.95
N ARG A 238 14.86 10.63 10.26
CA ARG A 238 16.06 10.90 11.09
C ARG A 238 17.23 10.01 10.69
N ASN A 239 16.97 8.74 10.35
CA ASN A 239 18.02 7.82 9.91
C ASN A 239 18.57 8.23 8.53
N ASP A 240 17.72 8.65 7.61
CA ASP A 240 18.16 9.18 6.31
C ASP A 240 19.08 10.39 6.48
N ALA A 241 18.69 11.37 7.31
CA ALA A 241 19.49 12.57 7.57
C ALA A 241 20.88 12.26 8.15
N ARG A 242 20.96 11.28 9.06
CA ARG A 242 22.24 10.81 9.61
C ARG A 242 23.12 10.17 8.54
N SER A 243 22.53 9.36 7.66
CA SER A 243 23.29 8.69 6.59
C SER A 243 23.84 9.68 5.55
N SER A 244 23.05 10.69 5.15
CA SER A 244 23.51 11.73 4.21
C SER A 244 24.59 12.63 4.83
N GLY A 245 24.46 12.99 6.11
CA GLY A 245 25.47 13.78 6.82
C GLY A 245 26.79 13.03 7.01
N ALA A 246 26.74 11.72 7.27
CA ALA A 246 27.93 10.89 7.36
C ALA A 246 28.71 10.84 6.04
N VAL A 247 28.03 10.65 4.90
CA VAL A 247 28.65 10.63 3.57
C VAL A 247 29.31 11.97 3.21
N ALA A 248 28.65 13.09 3.51
CA ALA A 248 29.21 14.43 3.25
C ALA A 248 30.49 14.71 4.04
N LEU A 249 30.61 14.17 5.27
CA LEU A 249 31.82 14.30 6.08
C LEU A 249 32.97 13.43 5.54
N THR A 250 32.70 12.25 4.97
CA THR A 250 33.73 11.41 4.35
C THR A 250 34.28 12.01 3.05
N GLU A 251 33.45 12.67 2.25
CA GLU A 251 33.87 13.34 1.01
C GLU A 251 34.68 14.62 1.30
N THR A 252 34.25 15.41 2.30
CA THR A 252 35.01 16.61 2.72
C THR A 252 36.30 16.27 3.46
N GLY A 253 36.36 15.12 4.13
CA GLY A 253 37.58 14.60 4.77
C GLY A 253 38.66 14.19 3.76
N HIS A 254 38.28 13.61 2.62
CA HIS A 254 39.22 13.30 1.53
C HIS A 254 39.66 14.55 0.76
N ALA A 255 38.76 15.53 0.57
CA ALA A 255 39.08 16.78 -0.13
C ALA A 255 40.04 17.71 0.65
N ARG A 256 40.26 17.48 1.94
CA ARG A 256 41.23 18.23 2.77
C ARG A 256 42.58 17.51 2.92
N ALA A 257 42.77 16.35 2.31
CA ALA A 257 43.97 15.53 2.42
C ALA A 257 44.86 15.57 1.15
N ILE A 258 44.62 16.52 0.24
CA ILE A 258 45.40 16.78 -0.99
C ILE A 258 45.88 18.22 -0.93
#